data_AF-A0A0B0H5Q7-F1
#
_entry.id   AF-A0A0B0H5Q7-F1
#
_cell.length_a   1.000
_cell.length_b   1.000
_cell.length_c   1.000
_cell.angle_alpha   90.00
_cell.angle_beta   90.00
_cell.angle_gamma   90.00
#
_symmetry.space_group_name_H-M   'P 1'
#
loop_
_entity.id
_entity.type
_entity.pdbx_description
1 polymer ?
#
loop_
_entity_poly.entity_id
_entity_poly.type
_entity_poly.pdbx_seq_one_letter_code
_entity_poly.pdbx_strand_id
1 'polypeptide(L)'
;MSINRAKERVVRILIEMEKALVPHLSFLELVVSASKIQRTALLKSCSNDQLHILCEIALNIYKGNTLDRETLNKLRPHVSLIRTLVDRKLTNSVKIKRMVRNIDIVVLLIRPFLTMLESGDTDTSH
;
A
#
# COMPACT_ATOMS: atom_id res chain seq x y z
N MET A 1 20.79 2.84 22.86
CA MET A 1 20.27 4.14 22.36
C MET A 1 19.83 4.15 20.87
N SER A 2 19.91 3.06 20.11
CA SER A 2 19.59 3.06 18.66
C SER A 2 18.11 2.84 18.27
N ILE A 3 17.26 2.38 19.20
CA ILE A 3 15.87 1.98 18.90
C ILE A 3 14.96 3.19 18.60
N ASN A 4 15.16 4.34 19.28
CA ASN A 4 14.34 5.54 19.07
C ASN A 4 14.51 6.13 17.66
N ARG A 5 15.75 6.18 17.14
CA ARG A 5 16.01 6.74 15.80
C ARG A 5 15.38 5.92 14.67
N ALA A 6 15.33 4.59 14.82
CA ALA A 6 14.69 3.73 13.83
C ALA A 6 13.17 3.93 13.81
N LYS A 7 12.53 4.01 14.98
CA LYS A 7 11.10 4.31 15.10
C LYS A 7 10.75 5.69 14.55
N GLU A 8 11.50 6.73 14.94
CA GLU A 8 11.30 8.09 14.42
C GLU A 8 11.47 8.20 12.90
N ARG A 9 12.38 7.41 12.32
CA ARG A 9 12.56 7.36 10.86
C ARG A 9 11.37 6.72 10.17
N VAL A 10 10.85 5.61 10.71
CA VAL A 10 9.64 4.95 10.19
C VAL A 10 8.45 5.91 10.27
N VAL A 11 8.25 6.58 11.41
CA VAL A 11 7.16 7.56 11.58
C VAL A 11 7.26 8.69 10.55
N ARG A 12 8.45 9.28 10.34
CA ARG A 12 8.63 10.32 9.31
C ARG A 12 8.33 9.83 7.90
N ILE A 13 8.76 8.62 7.55
CA ILE A 13 8.47 8.02 6.24
C ILE A 13 6.96 7.83 6.09
N LEU A 14 6.28 7.37 7.14
CA LEU A 14 4.83 7.17 7.13
C LEU A 14 4.06 8.49 6.97
N ILE A 15 4.49 9.58 7.61
CA ILE A 15 3.88 10.91 7.47
C ILE A 15 4.03 11.46 6.03
N GLU A 16 5.21 11.33 5.43
CA GLU A 16 5.41 11.78 4.05
C GLU A 16 4.62 10.91 3.06
N MET A 17 4.50 9.62 3.36
CA MET A 17 3.71 8.69 2.57
C MET A 17 2.21 9.00 2.71
N GLU A 18 1.72 9.32 3.91
CA GLU A 18 0.35 9.78 4.16
C GLU A 18 -0.03 10.96 3.26
N LYS A 19 0.81 11.99 3.16
CA LYS A 19 0.57 13.13 2.25
C LYS A 19 0.39 12.70 0.79
N ALA A 20 1.11 11.67 0.35
CA ALA A 20 1.00 11.11 -1.00
C ALA A 20 -0.23 10.20 -1.16
N LEU A 21 -0.69 9.54 -0.09
CA LEU A 21 -1.84 8.63 -0.12
C LEU A 21 -3.17 9.37 -0.03
N VAL A 22 -3.26 10.45 0.75
CA VAL A 22 -4.50 11.20 1.01
C VAL A 22 -5.24 11.60 -0.28
N PRO A 23 -4.58 12.13 -1.34
CA PRO A 23 -5.26 12.46 -2.60
C PRO A 23 -5.89 11.25 -3.31
N HIS A 24 -5.48 10.04 -2.95
CA HIS A 24 -5.93 8.79 -3.56
C HIS A 24 -6.74 7.92 -2.58
N LEU A 25 -7.11 8.44 -1.41
CA LEU A 25 -7.79 7.69 -0.36
C LEU A 25 -9.07 7.02 -0.86
N SER A 26 -9.95 7.76 -1.53
CA SER A 26 -11.20 7.22 -2.06
C SER A 26 -10.98 6.08 -3.08
N PHE A 27 -9.89 6.15 -3.86
CA PHE A 27 -9.53 5.05 -4.76
C PHE A 27 -9.08 3.81 -3.97
N LEU A 28 -8.24 3.99 -2.95
CA LEU A 28 -7.74 2.90 -2.11
C LEU A 28 -8.87 2.21 -1.34
N GLU A 29 -9.78 2.99 -0.74
CA GLU A 29 -10.99 2.51 -0.06
C GLU A 29 -11.90 1.73 -1.01
N LEU A 30 -12.10 2.25 -2.23
CA LEU A 30 -12.92 1.59 -3.24
C LEU A 30 -12.28 0.25 -3.67
N VAL A 31 -10.96 0.18 -3.83
CA VAL A 31 -10.26 -1.07 -4.13
C VAL A 31 -10.43 -2.08 -3.00
N VAL A 32 -10.39 -1.67 -1.73
CA VAL A 32 -10.54 -2.58 -0.58
C VAL A 32 -11.98 -3.08 -0.43
N SER A 33 -12.97 -2.22 -0.64
CA SER A 33 -14.40 -2.52 -0.44
C SER A 33 -15.06 -3.22 -1.64
N ALA A 34 -14.53 -3.04 -2.85
CA ALA A 34 -15.12 -3.58 -4.07
C ALA A 34 -15.12 -5.11 -4.15
N SER A 35 -16.05 -5.66 -4.92
CA SER A 35 -16.03 -7.08 -5.32
C SER A 35 -14.82 -7.41 -6.20
N LYS A 36 -14.48 -8.69 -6.32
CA LYS A 36 -13.34 -9.16 -7.15
C LYS A 36 -13.40 -8.67 -8.61
N ILE A 37 -14.60 -8.64 -9.20
CA ILE A 37 -14.83 -8.18 -10.56
C ILE A 37 -14.56 -6.67 -10.65
N GLN A 38 -15.15 -5.90 -9.74
CA GLN A 38 -14.96 -4.44 -9.67
C GLN A 38 -13.50 -4.06 -9.39
N ARG A 39 -12.82 -4.73 -8.45
CA ARG A 39 -11.38 -4.50 -8.21
C ARG A 39 -10.55 -4.75 -9.46
N THR A 40 -10.87 -5.80 -10.21
CA THR A 40 -10.18 -6.08 -11.47
C THR A 40 -10.38 -4.96 -12.48
N ALA A 41 -11.60 -4.43 -12.59
CA ALA A 41 -11.88 -3.28 -13.43
C ALA A 41 -11.10 -2.04 -12.97
N LEU A 42 -11.15 -1.70 -11.68
CA LEU A 42 -10.45 -0.56 -11.07
C LEU A 42 -8.94 -0.60 -11.31
N LEU A 43 -8.31 -1.77 -11.14
CA LEU A 43 -6.88 -1.92 -11.40
C LEU A 43 -6.51 -1.84 -12.87
N LYS A 44 -7.41 -2.23 -13.78
CA LYS A 44 -7.17 -2.11 -15.23
C LYS A 44 -7.36 -0.68 -15.72
N SER A 45 -8.21 0.10 -15.06
CA SER A 45 -8.51 1.49 -15.40
C SER A 45 -7.79 2.51 -14.54
N CYS A 46 -6.88 2.09 -13.65
CA CYS A 46 -6.19 3.02 -12.76
C CYS A 46 -5.27 3.97 -13.53
N SER A 47 -5.19 5.22 -13.09
CA SER A 47 -4.23 6.18 -13.63
C SER A 47 -2.79 5.78 -13.29
N ASN A 48 -1.82 6.39 -13.98
CA ASN A 48 -0.40 6.19 -13.65
C ASN A 48 -0.09 6.63 -12.21
N ASP A 49 -0.74 7.69 -11.72
CA ASP A 49 -0.54 8.18 -10.35
C ASP A 49 -1.10 7.19 -9.33
N GLN A 50 -2.31 6.67 -9.56
CA GLN A 50 -2.89 5.62 -8.70
C GLN A 50 -2.02 4.36 -8.68
N LEU A 51 -1.49 3.95 -9.84
CA LEU A 51 -0.55 2.84 -9.91
C LEU A 51 0.76 3.14 -9.17
N HIS A 52 1.26 4.38 -9.25
CA HIS A 52 2.44 4.81 -8.54
C HIS A 52 2.25 4.68 -7.02
N ILE A 53 1.11 5.12 -6.49
CA ILE A 53 0.76 4.94 -5.07
C ILE A 53 0.70 3.47 -4.67
N LEU A 54 0.10 2.60 -5.48
CA LEU A 54 0.11 1.15 -5.20
C LEU A 54 1.52 0.57 -5.17
N CYS A 55 2.42 1.06 -6.03
CA CYS A 55 3.82 0.64 -6.02
C CYS A 55 4.57 1.20 -4.79
N GLU A 56 4.26 2.42 -4.35
CA GLU A 56 4.87 3.04 -3.18
C GLU A 56 4.45 2.33 -1.88
N ILE A 57 3.17 1.95 -1.78
CA ILE A 57 2.64 1.06 -0.73
C ILE A 57 3.44 -0.25 -0.69
N ALA A 58 3.63 -0.90 -1.84
CA ALA A 58 4.41 -2.14 -1.92
C ALA A 58 5.88 -1.92 -1.55
N LEU A 59 6.47 -0.78 -1.90
CA LEU A 59 7.85 -0.43 -1.56
C LEU A 59 8.04 -0.22 -0.06
N ASN A 60 7.10 0.43 0.60
CA ASN A 60 7.15 0.63 2.05
C ASN A 60 7.01 -0.71 2.79
N ILE A 61 6.11 -1.58 2.32
CA ILE A 61 6.02 -2.95 2.83
C ILE A 61 7.33 -3.72 2.61
N TYR A 62 7.92 -3.64 1.42
CA TYR A 62 9.18 -4.31 1.10
C TYR A 62 10.34 -3.86 1.99
N LYS A 63 10.38 -2.57 2.34
CA LYS A 63 11.37 -1.98 3.26
C LYS A 63 11.09 -2.29 4.73
N GLY A 64 9.95 -2.90 5.06
CA GLY A 64 9.52 -3.16 6.43
C GLY A 64 8.97 -1.93 7.15
N ASN A 65 8.57 -0.88 6.42
CA ASN A 65 7.98 0.35 6.96
C ASN A 65 6.47 0.17 7.24
N THR A 66 6.08 -0.94 7.86
CA THR A 66 4.68 -1.21 8.24
C THR A 66 4.58 -1.30 9.75
N LEU A 67 3.46 -0.81 10.28
CA LEU A 67 3.18 -0.83 11.71
C LEU A 67 2.74 -2.23 12.20
N ASP A 68 2.34 -3.12 11.29
CA ASP A 68 1.75 -4.41 11.61
C ASP A 68 2.61 -5.60 11.15
N ARG A 69 3.19 -6.30 12.13
CA ARG A 69 3.94 -7.55 11.92
C ARG A 69 3.06 -8.68 11.42
N GLU A 70 1.78 -8.71 11.76
CA GLU A 70 0.85 -9.74 11.32
C GLU A 70 0.62 -9.62 9.81
N THR A 71 0.37 -8.41 9.31
CA THR A 71 0.27 -8.16 7.87
C THR A 71 1.56 -8.48 7.14
N LEU A 72 2.73 -8.12 7.68
CA LEU A 72 4.01 -8.53 7.10
C LEU A 72 4.12 -10.06 6.96
N ASN A 73 3.68 -10.81 7.96
CA ASN A 73 3.68 -12.28 7.91
C ASN A 73 2.71 -12.81 6.85
N LYS A 74 1.51 -12.21 6.71
CA LYS A 74 0.54 -12.57 5.66
C LYS A 74 1.05 -12.25 4.25
N LEU A 75 1.90 -11.23 4.11
CA LEU A 75 2.45 -10.79 2.82
C LEU A 75 3.75 -11.51 2.44
N ARG A 76 4.45 -12.12 3.40
CA ARG A 76 5.72 -12.83 3.18
C ARG A 76 5.64 -13.91 2.07
N PRO A 77 4.60 -14.76 1.98
CA PRO A 77 4.46 -15.72 0.89
C PRO A 77 4.32 -15.07 -0.50
N HIS A 78 3.92 -13.79 -0.54
CA HIS A 78 3.65 -13.04 -1.76
C HIS A 78 4.78 -12.06 -2.14
N VAL A 79 5.99 -12.26 -1.60
CA VAL A 79 7.16 -11.40 -1.88
C VAL A 79 7.48 -11.25 -3.36
N SER A 80 7.13 -12.25 -4.19
CA SER A 80 7.29 -12.18 -5.66
C SER A 80 6.44 -11.06 -6.29
N LEU A 81 5.19 -10.89 -5.83
CA LEU A 81 4.34 -9.78 -6.26
C LEU A 81 4.96 -8.46 -5.81
N ILE A 82 5.34 -8.36 -4.54
CA ILE A 82 5.92 -7.15 -3.96
C ILE A 82 7.18 -6.74 -4.74
N ARG A 83 8.09 -7.69 -5.02
CA ARG A 83 9.29 -7.47 -5.84
C ARG A 83 8.96 -6.96 -7.24
N THR A 84 7.92 -7.49 -7.87
CA THR A 84 7.44 -7.01 -9.17
C THR A 84 6.99 -5.55 -9.08
N LEU A 85 6.24 -5.18 -8.03
CA LEU A 85 5.70 -3.83 -7.88
C LEU A 85 6.79 -2.80 -7.61
N VAL A 86 7.83 -3.16 -6.87
CA VAL A 86 8.97 -2.26 -6.58
C VAL A 86 9.99 -2.19 -7.72
N ASP A 87 9.96 -3.12 -8.68
CA ASP A 87 10.90 -3.13 -9.79
C ASP A 87 10.60 -1.96 -10.75
N ARG A 88 11.57 -1.05 -10.90
CA ARG A 88 11.48 0.13 -11.77
C ARG A 88 11.69 -0.21 -13.24
N LYS A 89 12.23 -1.39 -13.57
CA LYS A 89 12.47 -1.83 -14.95
C LYS A 89 11.21 -2.41 -15.59
N LEU A 90 10.21 -2.78 -14.79
CA LEU A 90 8.96 -3.35 -15.29
C LEU A 90 7.97 -2.27 -15.70
N THR A 91 7.32 -2.49 -16.83
CA THR A 91 6.29 -1.58 -17.35
C THR A 91 5.01 -1.61 -16.52
N ASN A 92 4.26 -0.52 -16.56
CA ASN A 92 2.98 -0.39 -15.85
C ASN A 92 2.00 -1.51 -16.20
N SER A 93 1.95 -1.92 -17.47
CA SER A 93 1.13 -3.04 -17.94
C SER A 93 1.47 -4.37 -17.24
N VAL A 94 2.76 -4.66 -17.06
CA VAL A 94 3.21 -5.87 -16.35
C VAL A 94 2.78 -5.83 -14.88
N LYS A 95 2.92 -4.66 -14.23
CA LYS A 95 2.52 -4.46 -12.84
C LYS A 95 1.01 -4.65 -12.66
N ILE A 96 0.19 -4.01 -13.50
CA ILE A 96 -1.27 -4.18 -13.50
C ILE A 96 -1.66 -5.64 -13.70
N LYS A 97 -1.07 -6.32 -14.70
CA LYS A 97 -1.34 -7.75 -14.96
C LYS A 97 -1.03 -8.61 -13.74
N ARG A 98 0.05 -8.30 -13.01
CA ARG A 98 0.46 -9.03 -11.81
C ARG A 98 -0.46 -8.74 -10.62
N MET A 99 -0.90 -7.50 -10.44
CA MET A 99 -1.88 -7.13 -9.42
C MET A 99 -3.24 -7.80 -9.66
N VAL A 100 -3.75 -7.78 -10.89
CA VAL A 100 -5.02 -8.43 -11.26
C VAL A 100 -4.98 -9.94 -10.98
N ARG A 101 -3.85 -10.61 -11.25
CA ARG A 101 -3.68 -12.04 -10.94
C ARG A 101 -3.64 -12.34 -9.44
N ASN A 102 -3.27 -11.36 -8.61
CA ASN A 102 -3.12 -11.50 -7.17
C ASN A 102 -4.03 -10.52 -6.43
N ILE A 103 -5.27 -10.38 -6.92
CA ILE A 103 -6.18 -9.30 -6.53
C ILE A 103 -6.46 -9.23 -5.03
N ASP A 104 -6.53 -10.37 -4.35
CA ASP A 104 -6.77 -10.41 -2.91
C ASP A 104 -5.54 -9.97 -2.10
N ILE A 105 -4.34 -10.15 -2.66
CA ILE A 105 -3.09 -9.67 -2.05
C ILE A 105 -2.97 -8.16 -2.17
N VAL A 106 -3.47 -7.57 -3.26
CA VAL A 106 -3.52 -6.10 -3.40
C VAL A 106 -4.32 -5.48 -2.26
N VAL A 107 -5.43 -6.09 -1.85
CA VAL A 107 -6.22 -5.64 -0.70
C VAL A 107 -5.40 -5.74 0.60
N LEU A 108 -4.64 -6.83 0.79
CA LEU A 108 -3.76 -6.99 1.95
C LEU A 108 -2.62 -5.96 1.98
N LEU A 109 -2.15 -5.48 0.82
CA LEU A 109 -1.15 -4.41 0.75
C LEU A 109 -1.73 -3.06 1.21
N ILE A 110 -2.98 -2.77 0.85
CA ILE A 110 -3.59 -1.44 1.08
C ILE A 110 -4.09 -1.29 2.53
N ARG A 111 -4.69 -2.34 3.10
CA ARG A 111 -5.37 -2.29 4.41
C ARG A 111 -4.57 -1.64 5.55
N PRO A 112 -3.29 -2.00 5.79
CA PRO A 112 -2.54 -1.42 6.91
C PRO A 112 -2.41 0.10 6.83
N PHE A 113 -2.37 0.64 5.62
CA PHE A 113 -2.22 2.06 5.41
C PHE A 113 -3.56 2.80 5.60
N LEU A 114 -4.68 2.21 5.19
CA LEU A 114 -6.00 2.78 5.49
C LEU A 114 -6.25 2.83 7.01
N THR A 115 -5.98 1.73 7.72
CA THR A 115 -6.14 1.70 9.18
C THR A 115 -5.25 2.72 9.89
N MET A 116 -4.03 2.95 9.37
CA MET A 116 -3.14 3.98 9.90
C MET A 116 -3.72 5.38 9.74
N LEU A 117 -4.31 5.69 8.58
CA LEU A 117 -4.94 6.99 8.31
C LEU A 117 -6.17 7.22 9.19
N GLU A 118 -7.02 6.20 9.34
CA GLU A 118 -8.20 6.25 10.23
C GLU A 118 -7.80 6.46 11.71
N SER A 119 -6.65 5.92 12.13
CA SER A 119 -6.14 6.06 13.51
C SER A 119 -5.46 7.41 13.78
N GLY A 120 -5.17 8.20 12.74
CA GLY A 120 -4.59 9.54 12.86
C GLY A 120 -5.62 10.63 13.17
N ASP A 121 -6.90 10.38 12.91
CA ASP A 121 -8.01 11.34 13.12
C ASP A 121 -8.54 11.38 14.57
N THR A 122 -8.10 10.48 15.46
CA THR A 122 -8.64 10.41 16.83
C THR A 122 -8.06 11.43 17.84
N ASP A 123 -7.15 12.32 17.43
CA ASP A 123 -6.53 13.31 18.33
C ASP A 123 -6.98 14.78 18.13
N THR A 124 -8.03 15.05 17.34
CA THR A 124 -8.59 16.41 17.17
C THR A 124 -10.05 16.55 17.57
N SER A 125 -10.45 15.95 18.69
CA SER A 125 -11.73 16.24 19.35
C SER A 125 -11.53 16.49 20.83
N HIS A 126 -11.10 17.71 21.18
CA HIS A 126 -11.42 18.36 22.46
C HIS A 126 -11.42 19.88 22.29
#